data_AF-A0A7S1HY31-F1
#
_entry.id   AF-A0A7S1HY31-F1
#
_cell.length_a   1.000
_cell.length_b   1.000
_cell.length_c   1.000
_cell.angle_alpha   90.00
_cell.angle_beta   90.00
_cell.angle_gamma   90.00
#
_symmetry.space_group_name_H-M   'P 1'
#
loop_
_entity.id
_entity.type
_entity.pdbx_description
1 polymer ?
#
loop_
_entity_poly.entity_id
_entity_poly.type
_entity_poly.pdbx_seq_one_letter_code
_entity_poly.pdbx_strand_id
1 'polypeptide(L)'
;MPHILVHINDDEVLVRQASKYALHAVCKWLILRNPKTALRSLMERPSYQPDKKMQYDEFCREFGAVWVREYFSYVNDMLMALHGLFKVYETRESIKANAAILSGNIVSHLDPEGWRRCNVEQTTSGLIALMSKDESALVRSKAAKSLGLYT
;
A
#
# COMPACT_ATOMS: atom_id res chain seq x y z
N MET A 1 5.85 -4.03 -7.88
CA MET A 1 4.51 -3.84 -7.28
C MET A 1 4.44 -2.68 -6.28
N PRO A 2 5.24 -2.61 -5.19
CA PRO A 2 5.10 -1.55 -4.17
C PRO A 2 5.15 -0.13 -4.74
N HIS A 3 6.10 0.15 -5.65
CA HIS A 3 6.19 1.45 -6.32
C HIS A 3 4.92 1.79 -7.12
N ILE A 4 4.36 0.83 -7.87
CA ILE A 4 3.11 1.06 -8.61
C ILE A 4 1.99 1.44 -7.65
N LEU A 5 1.86 0.71 -6.54
CA LEU A 5 0.79 0.91 -5.55
C LEU A 5 0.84 2.25 -4.83
N VAL A 6 2.01 2.88 -4.69
CA VAL A 6 2.11 4.22 -4.10
C VAL A 6 1.86 5.33 -5.12
N HIS A 7 2.08 5.06 -6.41
CA HIS A 7 1.85 6.02 -7.50
C HIS A 7 0.43 5.99 -8.07
N ILE A 8 -0.42 5.01 -7.76
CA ILE A 8 -1.85 5.04 -8.17
C ILE A 8 -2.67 6.16 -7.51
N ASN A 9 -2.08 6.87 -6.54
CA ASN A 9 -2.59 8.08 -5.91
C ASN A 9 -1.51 9.20 -5.94
N ASP A 10 -0.71 9.25 -7.00
CA ASP A 10 0.22 10.35 -7.27
C ASP A 10 -0.54 11.67 -7.47
N ASP A 11 0.07 12.82 -7.19
CA ASP A 11 -0.54 14.13 -7.44
C ASP A 11 -0.64 14.41 -8.94
N GLU A 12 0.35 13.96 -9.71
CA GLU A 12 0.41 14.10 -11.16
C GLU A 12 -0.61 13.16 -11.83
N VAL A 13 -1.61 13.74 -12.51
CA VAL A 13 -2.72 12.99 -13.12
C VAL A 13 -2.23 11.90 -14.08
N LEU A 14 -1.23 12.21 -14.90
CA LEU A 14 -0.68 11.29 -15.90
C LEU A 14 0.05 10.11 -15.24
N VAL A 15 0.87 10.38 -14.22
CA VAL A 15 1.57 9.34 -13.45
C VAL A 15 0.58 8.43 -12.74
N ARG A 16 -0.45 9.04 -12.13
CA ARG A 16 -1.53 8.32 -11.46
C ARG A 16 -2.28 7.39 -12.39
N GLN A 17 -2.65 7.89 -13.57
CA GLN A 17 -3.36 7.10 -14.58
C GLN A 17 -2.49 5.98 -15.15
N ALA A 18 -1.24 6.28 -15.54
CA ALA A 18 -0.29 5.28 -16.02
C ALA A 18 -0.04 4.17 -14.97
N SER A 19 0.10 4.55 -13.70
CA SER A 19 0.29 3.60 -12.59
C SER A 19 -0.93 2.71 -12.38
N LYS A 20 -2.16 3.23 -12.55
CA LYS A 20 -3.37 2.40 -12.52
C LYS A 20 -3.41 1.39 -13.66
N TYR A 21 -3.10 1.80 -14.89
CA TYR A 21 -3.00 0.86 -16.01
C TYR A 21 -1.94 -0.21 -15.77
N ALA A 22 -0.76 0.18 -15.25
CA ALA A 22 0.28 -0.77 -14.89
C ALA A 22 -0.18 -1.75 -13.80
N LEU A 23 -0.88 -1.28 -12.76
CA LEU A 23 -1.45 -2.13 -11.73
C LEU A 23 -2.42 -3.15 -12.33
N HIS A 24 -3.35 -2.71 -13.18
CA HIS A 24 -4.30 -3.60 -13.86
C HIS A 24 -3.61 -4.66 -14.72
N ALA A 25 -2.57 -4.28 -15.46
CA ALA A 25 -1.80 -5.22 -16.27
C ALA A 25 -1.10 -6.29 -15.40
N VAL A 26 -0.48 -5.88 -14.29
CA VAL A 26 0.17 -6.83 -13.36
C VAL A 26 -0.86 -7.71 -12.66
N CYS A 27 -1.97 -7.14 -12.19
CA CYS A 27 -3.05 -7.92 -11.57
C CYS A 27 -3.66 -8.92 -12.54
N LYS A 28 -3.88 -8.55 -13.81
CA LYS A 28 -4.34 -9.47 -14.85
C LYS A 28 -3.42 -10.68 -14.97
N TRP A 29 -2.11 -10.48 -14.95
CA TRP A 29 -1.14 -11.57 -14.99
C TRP A 29 -1.20 -12.47 -13.74
N LEU A 30 -1.34 -11.88 -12.54
CA LEU A 30 -1.53 -12.64 -11.29
C LEU A 30 -2.82 -13.46 -11.30
N ILE A 31 -3.91 -12.87 -11.80
CA ILE A 31 -5.22 -13.52 -11.95
C ILE A 31 -5.15 -14.67 -12.95
N LEU A 32 -4.39 -14.55 -14.05
CA LEU A 32 -4.20 -15.65 -14.99
C LEU A 32 -3.50 -16.85 -14.33
N ARG A 33 -2.55 -16.59 -13.40
CA ARG A 33 -1.86 -17.65 -12.65
C ARG A 33 -2.72 -18.27 -11.55
N ASN A 34 -3.63 -17.49 -10.96
CA ASN A 34 -4.59 -17.97 -9.97
C ASN A 34 -5.99 -17.42 -10.28
N PRO A 35 -6.77 -18.07 -11.16
CA PRO A 35 -8.06 -17.52 -11.62
C PRO A 35 -9.12 -17.31 -10.53
N LYS A 36 -9.00 -18.04 -9.40
CA LYS A 36 -9.92 -17.98 -8.25
C LYS A 36 -9.50 -16.96 -7.19
N THR A 37 -8.44 -16.18 -7.43
CA THR A 37 -8.01 -15.10 -6.55
C THR A 37 -9.11 -14.07 -6.34
N ALA A 38 -9.28 -13.58 -5.11
CA ALA A 38 -10.18 -12.45 -4.86
C ALA A 38 -9.67 -11.12 -5.44
N LEU A 39 -8.41 -11.09 -5.89
CA LEU A 39 -7.85 -9.95 -6.63
C LEU A 39 -8.65 -9.68 -7.90
N ARG A 40 -9.26 -10.70 -8.53
CA ARG A 40 -10.16 -10.51 -9.68
C ARG A 40 -11.35 -9.63 -9.30
N SER A 41 -12.11 -10.05 -8.29
CA SER A 41 -13.29 -9.33 -7.82
C SER A 41 -12.94 -7.92 -7.35
N LEU A 42 -11.75 -7.73 -6.77
CA LEU A 42 -11.24 -6.42 -6.40
C LEU A 42 -11.06 -5.54 -7.65
N MET A 43 -10.29 -5.99 -8.64
CA MET A 43 -9.93 -5.19 -9.82
C MET A 43 -11.11 -4.94 -10.78
N GLU A 44 -12.16 -5.75 -10.70
CA GLU A 44 -13.41 -5.56 -11.47
C GLU A 44 -14.33 -4.48 -10.86
N ARG A 45 -14.03 -3.96 -9.66
CA ARG A 45 -14.85 -2.90 -9.05
C ARG A 45 -14.82 -1.62 -9.89
N PRO A 46 -15.97 -0.94 -10.08
CA PRO A 46 -16.03 0.31 -10.83
C PRO A 46 -15.11 1.41 -10.27
N SER A 47 -14.98 1.49 -8.94
CA SER A 47 -14.14 2.47 -8.26
C SER A 47 -12.64 2.28 -8.48
N TYR A 48 -12.21 1.11 -8.96
CA TYR A 48 -10.81 0.76 -9.20
C TYR A 48 -10.43 0.74 -10.68
N GLN A 49 -11.36 1.09 -11.58
CA GLN A 49 -11.04 1.22 -13.00
C GLN A 49 -10.03 2.35 -13.26
N PRO A 50 -9.11 2.22 -14.24
CA PRO A 50 -8.02 3.17 -14.44
C PRO A 50 -8.46 4.62 -14.69
N ASP A 51 -9.63 4.82 -15.31
CA ASP A 51 -10.22 6.10 -15.67
C ASP A 51 -11.05 6.74 -14.54
N LYS A 52 -11.27 6.03 -13.42
CA LYS A 52 -12.10 6.51 -12.32
C LYS A 52 -11.29 7.08 -11.18
N LYS A 53 -11.86 8.06 -10.47
CA LYS A 53 -11.31 8.53 -9.19
C LYS A 53 -11.51 7.42 -8.16
N MET A 54 -10.44 7.11 -7.44
CA MET A 54 -10.40 6.04 -6.45
C MET A 54 -10.14 6.65 -5.08
N GLN A 55 -10.82 6.14 -4.05
CA GLN A 55 -10.49 6.44 -2.66
C GLN A 55 -9.30 5.58 -2.25
N TYR A 56 -8.11 6.17 -2.19
CA TYR A 56 -6.87 5.42 -2.00
C TYR A 56 -6.84 4.64 -0.68
N ASP A 57 -7.27 5.24 0.42
CA ASP A 57 -7.29 4.58 1.73
C ASP A 57 -8.21 3.34 1.73
N GLU A 58 -9.37 3.42 1.05
CA GLU A 58 -10.29 2.30 0.91
C GLU A 58 -9.67 1.19 0.05
N PHE A 59 -9.04 1.56 -1.06
CA PHE A 59 -8.29 0.62 -1.88
C PHE A 59 -7.18 -0.08 -1.09
N CYS A 60 -6.37 0.65 -0.32
CA CYS A 60 -5.27 0.08 0.46
C CYS A 60 -5.77 -0.94 1.49
N ARG A 61 -6.92 -0.68 2.13
CA ARG A 61 -7.55 -1.62 3.05
C ARG A 61 -7.93 -2.91 2.35
N GLU A 62 -8.68 -2.81 1.27
CA GLU A 62 -9.16 -4.01 0.57
C GLU A 62 -8.05 -4.78 -0.14
N PHE A 63 -7.12 -4.06 -0.78
CA PHE A 63 -5.94 -4.64 -1.37
C PHE A 63 -5.07 -5.31 -0.31
N GLY A 64 -4.84 -4.66 0.84
CA GLY A 64 -4.08 -5.21 1.95
C GLY A 64 -4.66 -6.53 2.43
N ALA A 65 -5.98 -6.60 2.62
CA ALA A 65 -6.67 -7.83 3.02
C ALA A 65 -6.48 -8.97 2.02
N VAL A 66 -6.66 -8.69 0.71
CA VAL A 66 -6.45 -9.69 -0.35
C VAL A 66 -4.99 -10.12 -0.42
N TRP A 67 -4.05 -9.17 -0.34
CA TRP A 67 -2.62 -9.43 -0.47
C TRP A 67 -2.09 -10.27 0.68
N VAL A 68 -2.45 -9.94 1.92
CA VAL A 68 -2.05 -10.74 3.10
C VAL A 68 -2.62 -12.15 3.01
N ARG A 69 -3.90 -12.30 2.63
CA ARG A 69 -4.55 -13.61 2.57
C ARG A 69 -4.00 -14.52 1.47
N GLU A 70 -3.75 -13.99 0.27
CA GLU A 70 -3.49 -14.81 -0.92
C GLU A 70 -2.04 -14.75 -1.39
N TYR A 71 -1.27 -13.77 -0.93
CA TYR A 71 0.12 -13.51 -1.33
C TYR A 71 1.04 -13.31 -0.13
N PHE A 72 0.72 -13.98 0.99
CA PHE A 72 1.42 -13.85 2.28
C PHE A 72 2.96 -13.94 2.17
N SER A 73 3.48 -14.84 1.34
CA SER A 73 4.93 -15.03 1.14
C SER A 73 5.66 -13.76 0.65
N TYR A 74 4.94 -12.81 0.04
CA TYR A 74 5.49 -11.57 -0.48
C TYR A 74 5.19 -10.36 0.41
N VAL A 75 4.50 -10.55 1.55
CA VAL A 75 4.10 -9.45 2.43
C VAL A 75 5.33 -8.79 3.06
N ASN A 76 6.29 -9.58 3.55
CA ASN A 76 7.50 -9.01 4.14
C ASN A 76 8.31 -8.19 3.13
N ASP A 77 8.48 -8.69 1.90
CA ASP A 77 9.17 -7.96 0.83
C ASP A 77 8.44 -6.66 0.47
N MET A 78 7.11 -6.70 0.46
CA MET A 78 6.28 -5.50 0.26
C MET A 78 6.52 -4.46 1.36
N LEU A 79 6.45 -4.86 2.63
CA LEU A 79 6.69 -3.95 3.77
C LEU A 79 8.09 -3.37 3.75
N MET A 80 9.11 -4.18 3.44
CA MET A 80 10.49 -3.72 3.33
C MET A 80 10.68 -2.70 2.20
N ALA A 81 10.08 -2.96 1.04
CA ALA A 81 10.11 -2.03 -0.07
C ALA A 81 9.42 -0.71 0.28
N LEU A 82 8.25 -0.77 0.93
CA LEU A 82 7.52 0.43 1.38
C LEU A 82 8.30 1.22 2.43
N HIS A 83 8.96 0.54 3.37
CA HIS A 83 9.83 1.17 4.35
C HIS A 83 11.00 1.90 3.67
N GLY A 84 11.56 1.34 2.59
CA GLY A 84 12.56 2.02 1.77
C GLY A 84 12.08 3.37 1.22
N LEU A 85 10.80 3.47 0.85
CA LEU A 85 10.20 4.71 0.32
C LEU A 85 10.10 5.82 1.38
N PHE A 86 10.14 5.50 2.67
CA PHE A 86 10.09 6.49 3.74
C PHE A 86 11.31 7.43 3.70
N LYS A 87 12.45 6.94 3.20
CA LYS A 87 13.73 7.64 3.20
C LYS A 87 14.15 8.18 1.83
N VAL A 88 13.74 7.52 0.75
CA VAL A 88 14.24 7.83 -0.61
C VAL A 88 13.65 9.10 -1.20
N TYR A 89 12.45 9.50 -0.75
CA TYR A 89 11.72 10.61 -1.34
C TYR A 89 11.63 11.80 -0.39
N GLU A 90 12.72 12.55 -0.26
CA GLU A 90 12.71 13.81 0.53
C GLU A 90 11.66 14.79 -0.01
N THR A 91 11.50 14.87 -1.34
CA THR A 91 10.62 15.85 -2.00
C THR A 91 9.25 15.31 -2.46
N ARG A 92 8.99 14.00 -2.39
CA ARG A 92 7.71 13.39 -2.82
C ARG A 92 6.87 12.98 -1.61
N GLU A 93 6.31 13.97 -0.93
CA GLU A 93 5.49 13.80 0.26
C GLU A 93 4.28 12.87 0.04
N SER A 94 3.60 12.97 -1.10
CA SER A 94 2.46 12.12 -1.44
C SER A 94 2.84 10.64 -1.51
N ILE A 95 4.03 10.33 -2.02
CA ILE A 95 4.53 8.95 -2.10
C ILE A 95 4.86 8.39 -0.72
N LYS A 96 5.52 9.17 0.13
CA LYS A 96 5.76 8.79 1.55
C LYS A 96 4.43 8.55 2.28
N ALA A 97 3.46 9.46 2.10
CA ALA A 97 2.15 9.38 2.72
C ALA A 97 1.36 8.14 2.24
N ASN A 98 1.41 7.84 0.94
CA ASN A 98 0.77 6.66 0.36
C ASN A 98 1.44 5.36 0.86
N ALA A 99 2.78 5.33 0.93
CA ALA A 99 3.52 4.21 1.48
C ALA A 99 3.18 3.94 2.95
N ALA A 100 3.04 5.00 3.75
CA ALA A 100 2.63 4.90 5.15
C ALA A 100 1.25 4.26 5.29
N ILE A 101 0.26 4.70 4.51
CA ILE A 101 -1.11 4.15 4.51
C ILE A 101 -1.14 2.69 4.10
N LEU A 102 -0.45 2.35 3.00
CA LEU A 102 -0.43 0.98 2.53
C LEU A 102 0.25 0.05 3.54
N SER A 103 1.35 0.48 4.15
CA SER A 103 2.05 -0.29 5.19
C SER A 103 1.14 -0.57 6.38
N GLY A 104 0.42 0.43 6.87
CA GLY A 104 -0.49 0.28 7.99
C GLY A 104 -1.65 -0.68 7.69
N ASN A 105 -2.26 -0.58 6.49
CA ASN A 105 -3.33 -1.49 6.10
C ASN A 105 -2.83 -2.94 5.97
N ILE A 106 -1.64 -3.16 5.40
CA ILE A 106 -1.06 -4.51 5.33
C ILE A 106 -0.86 -5.09 6.74
N VAL A 107 -0.24 -4.33 7.65
CA VAL A 107 0.01 -4.82 9.01
C VAL A 107 -1.29 -5.10 9.77
N SER A 108 -2.32 -4.26 9.60
CA SER A 108 -3.62 -4.44 10.26
C SER A 108 -4.36 -5.73 9.88
N HIS A 109 -3.95 -6.39 8.79
CA HIS A 109 -4.53 -7.65 8.33
C HIS A 109 -3.68 -8.88 8.68
N LEU A 110 -2.52 -8.70 9.29
CA LEU A 110 -1.66 -9.81 9.73
C LEU A 110 -2.27 -10.49 10.97
N ASP A 111 -2.27 -11.82 10.95
CA ASP A 111 -2.54 -12.63 12.14
C ASP A 111 -1.28 -12.68 13.04
N PRO A 112 -1.36 -13.23 14.28
CA PRO A 112 -0.20 -13.25 15.18
C PRO A 112 1.03 -13.95 14.62
N GLU A 113 0.86 -14.91 13.70
CA GLU A 113 1.97 -15.55 13.00
C GLU A 113 2.59 -14.63 11.94
N GLY A 114 1.74 -13.90 11.21
CA GLY A 114 2.11 -12.81 10.32
C GLY A 114 2.96 -11.74 10.99
N TRP A 115 2.57 -11.34 12.20
CA TRP A 115 3.33 -10.38 13.01
C TRP A 115 4.74 -10.86 13.34
N ARG A 116 4.93 -12.17 13.59
CA ARG A 116 6.25 -12.77 13.86
C ARG A 116 7.11 -12.93 12.61
N ARG A 117 6.48 -13.20 11.46
CA ARG A 117 7.18 -13.53 10.20
C ARG A 117 7.51 -12.31 9.35
N CYS A 118 6.83 -11.20 9.57
CA CYS A 118 7.04 -9.95 8.84
C CYS A 118 7.79 -8.94 9.71
N ASN A 119 8.49 -7.99 9.07
CA ASN A 119 9.20 -6.90 9.74
C ASN A 119 8.25 -5.82 10.30
N VAL A 120 7.30 -6.23 11.14
CA VAL A 120 6.29 -5.34 11.72
C VAL A 120 6.94 -4.33 12.65
N GLU A 121 7.85 -4.73 13.54
CA GLU A 121 8.55 -3.81 14.45
C GLU A 121 9.31 -2.70 13.70
N GLN A 122 10.02 -3.07 12.63
CA GLN A 122 10.73 -2.12 11.75
C GLN A 122 9.73 -1.18 11.05
N THR A 123 8.60 -1.73 10.57
CA THR A 123 7.53 -0.96 9.92
C THR A 123 6.92 0.05 10.89
N THR A 124 6.55 -0.38 12.09
CA THR A 124 6.01 0.45 13.17
C THR A 124 6.99 1.55 13.56
N SER A 125 8.27 1.20 13.75
CA SER A 125 9.32 2.17 14.08
C SER A 125 9.48 3.21 12.97
N GLY A 126 9.41 2.79 11.70
CA GLY A 126 9.42 3.69 10.55
C GLY A 126 8.21 4.64 10.53
N LEU A 127 7.01 4.13 10.81
CA LEU A 127 5.79 4.94 10.88
C LEU A 127 5.84 5.94 12.05
N ILE A 128 6.35 5.55 13.22
CA ILE A 128 6.55 6.46 14.36
C ILE A 128 7.54 7.57 13.99
N ALA A 129 8.64 7.23 13.30
CA ALA A 129 9.60 8.21 12.82
C ALA A 129 8.96 9.20 11.83
N LEU A 130 8.19 8.72 10.86
CA LEU A 130 7.44 9.59 9.94
C LEU A 130 6.45 10.49 10.68
N MET A 131 5.65 9.93 11.58
CA MET A 131 4.66 10.67 12.36
C MET A 131 5.30 11.79 13.20
N SER A 132 6.46 11.53 13.78
CA SER A 132 7.06 12.43 14.77
C SER A 132 8.04 13.43 14.16
N LYS A 133 8.69 13.09 13.04
CA LYS A 133 9.86 13.82 12.52
C LYS A 133 9.74 14.29 11.07
N ASP A 134 8.79 13.79 10.28
CA ASP A 134 8.66 14.23 8.89
C ASP A 134 8.18 15.68 8.82
N GLU A 135 8.72 16.47 7.89
CA GLU A 135 8.38 17.89 7.73
C GLU A 135 6.96 18.09 7.18
N SER A 136 6.46 17.13 6.41
CA SER A 136 5.13 17.19 5.79
C SER A 136 4.01 16.83 6.77
N ALA A 137 3.07 17.75 6.96
CA ALA A 137 1.86 17.47 7.75
C ALA A 137 1.02 16.33 7.16
N LEU A 138 1.02 16.19 5.83
CA LEU A 138 0.33 15.11 5.12
C LEU A 138 0.93 13.75 5.52
N VAL A 139 2.26 13.63 5.47
CA VAL A 139 2.98 12.40 5.83
C VAL A 139 2.76 12.07 7.30
N ARG A 140 2.89 13.05 8.20
CA ARG A 140 2.65 12.84 9.64
C ARG A 140 1.23 12.36 9.93
N SER A 141 0.23 12.99 9.31
CA SER A 141 -1.19 12.62 9.47
C SER A 141 -1.47 11.21 8.97
N LYS A 142 -0.95 10.84 7.79
CA LYS A 142 -1.11 9.49 7.23
C LYS A 142 -0.39 8.44 8.07
N ALA A 143 0.81 8.72 8.58
CA ALA A 143 1.52 7.83 9.48
C ALA A 143 0.79 7.61 10.82
N ALA A 144 0.25 8.69 11.43
CA ALA A 144 -0.58 8.60 12.62
C ALA A 144 -1.83 7.75 12.38
N LYS A 145 -2.52 7.97 11.26
CA LYS A 145 -3.68 7.17 10.86
C LYS A 145 -3.32 5.69 10.71
N SER A 146 -2.18 5.39 10.07
CA SER A 146 -1.70 4.01 9.92
C SER A 146 -1.42 3.35 11.26
N LEU A 147 -0.75 4.04 12.19
CA LEU A 147 -0.50 3.52 13.54
C LEU A 147 -1.80 3.25 14.31
N GLY A 148 -2.84 4.06 14.10
CA GLY A 148 -4.17 3.83 14.68
C GLY A 148 -4.86 2.53 14.22
N LEU A 149 -4.41 1.91 13.13
CA LEU A 149 -4.94 0.63 12.64
C LEU A 149 -4.40 -0.59 13.42
N TYR A 150 -3.45 -0.39 14.34
CA TYR A 150 -2.75 -1.46 15.06
C TYR A 150 -3.47 -1.83 16.37
N THR A 151 -4.74 -1.44 16.49
CA THR A 151 -5.61 -1.66 17.66
C THR A 151 -6.50 -2.87 17.45
#